data_AF-A0A971URA0-F1
#
_entry.id   AF-A0A971URA0-F1
#
_cell.length_a   1.000
_cell.length_b   1.000
_cell.length_c   1.000
_cell.angle_alpha   90.00
_cell.angle_beta   90.00
_cell.angle_gamma   90.00
#
_symmetry.space_group_name_H-M   'P 1'
#
loop_
_entity.id
_entity.type
_entity.pdbx_description
1 polymer ?
#
loop_
_entity_poly.entity_id
_entity_poly.type
_entity_poly.pdbx_seq_one_letter_code
_entity_poly.pdbx_strand_id
1 'polypeptide(L)' 'MSLLNKSAVRKHLLERAALKRPGWKPTRVSENTLFRIEAEFRERLDRLLHSLPSKGKTIQY' A
#
# COMPACT_ATOMS: atom_id res chain seq x y z
N MET A 1 0.54 3.25 -14.87
CA MET A 1 0.14 4.29 -13.89
C MET A 1 0.38 3.79 -12.47
N SER A 2 0.95 4.62 -11.60
CA SER A 2 1.14 4.31 -10.17
C SER A 2 -0.19 4.47 -9.43
N LEU A 3 -0.62 3.46 -8.68
CA LEU A 3 -1.85 3.54 -7.86
C LEU A 3 -1.64 4.34 -6.58
N LEU A 4 -0.42 4.32 -6.04
CA LEU A 4 -0.08 4.94 -4.78
C LEU A 4 0.81 6.17 -4.99
N ASN A 5 0.64 7.16 -4.11
CA ASN A 5 1.61 8.25 -3.97
C ASN A 5 2.85 7.71 -3.24
N LYS A 6 3.88 7.35 -4.02
CA LYS A 6 5.11 6.74 -3.50
C LYS A 6 5.83 7.61 -2.46
N SER A 7 5.74 8.94 -2.56
CA SER A 7 6.34 9.86 -1.57
C SER A 7 5.63 9.78 -0.21
N ALA A 8 4.30 9.80 -0.23
CA ALA A 8 3.49 9.66 0.99
C ALA A 8 3.71 8.28 1.64
N VAL A 9 3.77 7.21 0.84
CA VAL A 9 4.03 5.85 1.33
C VAL A 9 5.41 5.76 1.98
N ARG A 10 6.46 6.35 1.39
CA ARG A 10 7.80 6.41 2.02
C ARG A 10 7.74 7.06 3.40
N LYS A 11 7.15 8.25 3.48
CA LYS A 11 7.04 8.99 4.76
C LYS A 11 6.32 8.15 5.82
N HIS A 12 5.17 7.57 5.45
CA HIS A 12 4.39 6.74 6.35
C HIS A 12 5.15 5.51 6.85
N LEU A 13 5.93 4.85 5.98
CA LEU A 13 6.75 3.69 6.36
C LEU A 13 7.84 4.06 7.36
N LEU A 14 8.51 5.19 7.18
CA LEU A 14 9.56 5.66 8.09
C LEU A 14 8.98 6.01 9.46
N GLU A 15 7.86 6.74 9.48
CA GLU A 15 7.15 7.09 10.73
C GLU A 15 6.70 5.82 11.46
N ARG A 16 6.07 4.88 10.74
CA ARG A 16 5.60 3.62 11.34
C ARG A 16 6.76 2.75 11.83
N ALA A 17 7.90 2.74 11.14
CA ALA A 17 9.08 2.02 11.58
C ALA A 17 9.68 2.61 12.88
N ALA A 18 9.73 3.93 12.98
CA ALA A 18 10.17 4.62 14.20
C ALA A 18 9.24 4.33 15.40
N LEU A 19 7.93 4.25 15.17
CA LEU A 19 6.95 3.89 16.21
C LEU A 19 7.08 2.41 16.64
N LYS A 20 7.26 1.49 15.69
CA LYS A 20 7.35 0.05 15.97
C LYS A 20 8.66 -0.37 16.62
N ARG A 21 9.75 0.36 16.38
CA ARG A 21 11.08 0.04 16.91
C ARG A 21 11.71 1.31 17.49
N PRO A 22 11.40 1.65 18.75
CA PRO A 22 12.01 2.76 19.44
C PRO A 22 13.54 2.65 19.39
N GLY A 23 14.22 3.67 18.91
CA GLY A 23 15.69 3.70 18.74
C GLY A 23 16.18 3.32 17.34
N TRP A 24 15.37 2.66 16.51
CA TRP A 24 15.71 2.45 15.11
C TRP A 24 15.14 3.60 14.27
N LYS A 25 16.03 4.41 13.68
CA LYS A 25 15.68 5.58 12.86
C LYS A 25 16.02 5.33 11.38
N PRO A 26 15.24 4.51 10.66
CA PRO A 26 15.44 4.36 9.23
C PRO A 26 15.23 5.72 8.54
N THR A 27 16.10 6.05 7.58
CA THR A 27 16.05 7.31 6.83
C THR A 27 15.65 7.11 5.36
N ARG A 28 15.69 5.87 4.88
CA ARG A 28 15.44 5.52 3.48
C ARG A 28 14.57 4.28 3.39
N VAL A 29 13.77 4.24 2.33
CA VAL A 29 13.01 3.06 1.90
C VAL A 29 13.44 2.74 0.48
N SER A 30 13.78 1.48 0.21
CA SER A 30 14.18 1.06 -1.13
C SER A 30 13.00 1.16 -2.09
N GLU A 31 13.29 1.45 -3.36
CA GLU A 31 12.25 1.52 -4.38
C GLU A 31 11.57 0.17 -4.63
N ASN A 32 12.34 -0.92 -4.52
CA ASN A 32 11.80 -2.28 -4.60
C ASN A 32 10.73 -2.53 -3.53
N THR A 33 10.92 -2.06 -2.29
CA THR A 33 9.91 -2.18 -1.23
C THR A 33 8.62 -1.45 -1.60
N LEU A 34 8.73 -0.24 -2.17
CA LEU A 34 7.55 0.52 -2.61
C LEU A 34 6.82 -0.18 -3.75
N PHE A 35 7.58 -0.77 -4.69
CA PHE A 35 7.03 -1.54 -5.79
C PHE A 35 6.26 -2.77 -5.28
N ARG A 36 6.84 -3.51 -4.33
CA ARG A 36 6.18 -4.68 -3.71
C ARG A 36 4.89 -4.32 -2.99
N ILE A 37 4.89 -3.23 -2.22
CA ILE A 37 3.68 -2.74 -1.54
C ILE A 37 2.60 -2.39 -2.56
N GLU A 38 2.97 -1.72 -3.66
CA GLU A 38 2.02 -1.39 -4.71
C GLU A 38 1.48 -2.62 -5.42
N ALA A 39 2.32 -3.64 -5.66
CA ALA A 39 1.91 -4.91 -6.25
C ALA A 39 0.93 -5.68 -5.34
N GLU A 40 1.23 -5.79 -4.03
CA GLU A 40 0.32 -6.43 -3.07
C GLU A 40 -1.03 -5.70 -2.97
N PHE A 41 -1.00 -4.37 -3.06
CA PHE A 41 -2.23 -3.57 -3.06
C PHE A 41 -3.08 -3.82 -4.32
N ARG A 42 -2.44 -3.95 -5.49
CA ARG A 42 -3.13 -4.34 -6.74
C ARG A 42 -3.82 -5.69 -6.60
N GLU A 43 -3.07 -6.71 -6.17
CA GLU A 43 -3.65 -8.05 -5.99
C GLU A 43 -4.81 -8.07 -4.98
N ARG A 44 -4.77 -7.20 -3.97
CA ARG A 44 -5.86 -7.08 -3.00
C ARG A 44 -7.07 -6.36 -3.57
N LEU A 45 -6.86 -5.34 -4.40
CA LEU A 45 -7.94 -4.68 -5.15
C LEU A 45 -8.58 -5.64 -6.14
N ASP A 46 -7.79 -6.40 -6.91
CA ASP A 46 -8.32 -7.35 -7.88
C ASP A 46 -9.17 -8.42 -7.20
N ARG A 47 -8.72 -8.94 -6.05
CA ARG A 47 -9.51 -9.87 -5.24
C ARG A 47 -10.82 -9.26 -4.75
N LEU A 48 -10.78 -8.01 -4.29
CA LEU A 48 -11.97 -7.29 -3.84
C LEU A 48 -12.96 -7.13 -5.00
N LEU A 49 -12.49 -6.70 -6.17
CA LEU A 49 -13.32 -6.57 -7.38
C LEU A 49 -13.94 -7.90 -7.81
N HIS A 50 -13.17 -9.00 -7.75
CA HIS A 50 -13.67 -10.34 -8.03
C HIS A 50 -14.72 -10.81 -7.03
N SER A 51 -14.65 -10.36 -5.78
CA SER A 51 -15.64 -10.72 -4.75
C SER A 51 -16.96 -9.95 -4.84
N LEU A 52 -17.04 -8.89 -5.66
CA LEU A 52 -18.25 -8.09 -5.77
C LEU A 52 -19.38 -8.86 -6.48
N PRO A 53 -20.63 -8.71 -6.02
CA PRO A 53 -21.77 -9.32 -6.68
C PRO A 53 -21.92 -8.77 -8.11
N SER A 54 -22.20 -9.66 -9.07
CA SER A 54 -22.34 -9.32 -10.49
C SER A 54 -23.52 -8.38 -10.78
N LYS A 55 -24.44 -8.23 -9.82
CA LYS A 55 -25.64 -7.39 -9.93
C LYS A 55 -25.51 -6.17 -9.02
N GLY A 56 -25.25 -5.03 -9.65
CA GLY A 56 -25.07 -3.73 -9.02
C GLY A 56 -24.02 -2.95 -9.81
N LYS A 57 -24.35 -1.71 -10.22
CA LYS A 57 -23.40 -0.86 -10.98
C LYS A 57 -22.45 -0.06 -10.07
N THR A 58 -22.51 -0.30 -8.76
CA THR A 58 -21.81 0.48 -7.74
C THR A 58 -20.90 -0.44 -6.94
N ILE A 59 -19.61 -0.11 -6.91
CA ILE A 59 -18.64 -0.76 -6.03
C ILE A 59 -18.90 -0.27 -4.61
N GLN A 60 -19.33 -1.17 -3.72
CA GLN A 60 -19.55 -0.91 -2.29
C GLN A 60 -18.69 -1.90 -1.50
N TYR A 61 -17.90 -1.40 -0.55
CA TYR A 61 -17.03 -2.18 0.34
C TYR A 61 -17.09 -1.60 1.75
#